data_AF-A0A2V5KI67-F1
#
_entry.id   AF-A0A2V5KI67-F1
#
_cell.length_a   1.000
_cell.length_b   1.000
_cell.length_c   1.000
_cell.angle_alpha   90.00
_cell.angle_beta   90.00
_cell.angle_gamma   90.00
#
_symmetry.space_group_name_H-M   'P 1'
#
loop_
_entity.id
_entity.type
_entity.pdbx_description
1 polymer ?
#
loop_
_entity_poly.entity_id
_entity_poly.type
_entity_poly.pdbx_seq_one_letter_code
_entity_poly.pdbx_strand_id
1 'polypeptide(L)'
;LDSQFNLSAEKYDAIFLLGVLYHLKNPFFVLEKLAGVARYCFLSTRIARQTDNGQPISQGPIAYLLGPSECNNDSTNFWIFSAEGLKRLINRTGWSVLSYLSVGVTANSTPADPERDERAFCLLRSEIVPMVTASPNPVPAHDEAMISWNTGTVNPGKVYVSIDGQDELLFATSRRGSAPASWIRTGHTYEFRLYDSSHTRLLDKVAVSTIRE
;
A
#
# COMPACT_ATOMS: atom_id res chain seq x y z
N LEU A 1 15.89 0.10 -16.48
CA LEU A 1 14.90 0.04 -15.39
C LEU A 1 15.21 -1.02 -14.32
N ASP A 2 15.99 -2.07 -14.61
CA ASP A 2 16.33 -3.13 -13.62
C ASP A 2 17.72 -3.02 -12.96
N SER A 3 18.43 -1.90 -13.09
CA SER A 3 19.62 -1.68 -12.27
C SER A 3 19.20 -1.45 -10.82
N GLN A 4 20.02 -1.90 -9.87
CA GLN A 4 19.84 -1.52 -8.48
C GLN A 4 19.75 0.02 -8.40
N PHE A 5 18.69 0.52 -7.77
CA PHE A 5 18.48 1.93 -7.57
C PHE A 5 18.45 2.22 -6.08
N ASN A 6 18.93 3.42 -5.73
CA ASN A 6 18.78 3.97 -4.40
C ASN A 6 17.86 5.19 -4.50
N LEU A 7 16.93 5.28 -3.56
CA LEU A 7 16.15 6.50 -3.39
C LEU A 7 16.92 7.43 -2.45
N SER A 8 16.78 8.74 -2.67
CA SER A 8 17.56 9.76 -1.96
C SER A 8 17.09 9.98 -0.52
N ALA A 9 15.81 9.74 -0.23
CA ALA A 9 15.27 9.82 1.13
C ALA A 9 15.18 8.45 1.78
N GLU A 10 15.31 8.44 3.11
CA GLU A 10 15.19 7.21 3.91
C GLU A 10 13.75 6.69 3.96
N LYS A 11 12.75 7.58 3.90
CA LYS A 11 11.32 7.26 3.95
C LYS A 11 10.47 8.24 3.13
N TYR A 12 9.38 7.72 2.57
CA TYR A 12 8.35 8.48 1.85
C TYR A 12 6.96 8.12 2.43
N ASP A 13 6.05 9.10 2.50
CA ASP A 13 4.67 8.80 2.89
C ASP A 13 3.90 8.13 1.75
N ALA A 14 4.06 8.62 0.52
CA ALA A 14 3.39 8.07 -0.66
C ALA A 14 4.30 8.06 -1.88
N ILE A 15 4.12 7.06 -2.74
CA ILE A 15 4.76 6.95 -4.05
C ILE A 15 3.73 6.65 -5.14
N PHE A 16 4.06 7.01 -6.38
CA PHE A 16 3.24 6.76 -7.56
C PHE A 16 4.02 5.87 -8.54
N LEU A 17 3.58 4.62 -8.70
CA LEU A 17 4.13 3.64 -9.63
C LEU A 17 3.10 3.37 -10.74
N LEU A 18 2.96 4.34 -11.64
CA LEU A 18 1.87 4.36 -12.62
C LEU A 18 2.36 3.96 -14.01
N GLY A 19 1.83 2.86 -14.54
CA GLY A 19 2.11 2.42 -15.91
C GLY A 19 3.53 1.87 -16.11
N VAL A 20 4.26 1.55 -15.03
CA VAL A 20 5.65 1.09 -15.12
C VAL A 20 5.79 -0.41 -14.88
N LEU A 21 4.92 -1.00 -14.04
CA LEU A 21 5.11 -2.37 -13.52
C LEU A 21 5.25 -3.43 -14.62
N TYR A 22 4.46 -3.34 -15.69
CA TYR A 22 4.49 -4.28 -16.81
C TYR A 22 5.71 -4.13 -17.73
N HIS A 23 6.47 -3.04 -17.58
CA HIS A 23 7.74 -2.80 -18.28
C HIS A 23 8.98 -3.27 -17.49
N LEU A 24 8.81 -3.72 -16.24
CA LEU A 24 9.94 -4.14 -15.40
C LEU A 24 10.28 -5.61 -15.66
N LYS A 25 11.55 -5.96 -15.81
CA LYS A 25 11.93 -7.38 -15.86
C LYS A 25 11.75 -8.04 -14.51
N ASN A 26 12.03 -7.32 -13.42
CA ASN A 26 11.87 -7.82 -12.06
C ASN A 26 10.90 -6.95 -11.23
N PRO A 27 9.58 -7.18 -11.35
CA PRO A 27 8.59 -6.43 -10.58
C PRO A 27 8.65 -6.75 -9.08
N PHE A 28 9.13 -7.94 -8.68
CA PHE A 28 9.32 -8.30 -7.27
C PHE A 28 10.30 -7.35 -6.58
N PHE A 29 11.49 -7.19 -7.17
CA PHE A 29 12.54 -6.36 -6.59
C PHE A 29 12.08 -4.91 -6.38
N VAL A 30 11.43 -4.32 -7.38
CA VAL A 30 10.94 -2.94 -7.29
C VAL A 30 9.89 -2.82 -6.19
N LEU A 31 8.89 -3.71 -6.16
CA LEU A 31 7.83 -3.65 -5.15
C LEU A 31 8.35 -3.87 -3.73
N GLU A 32 9.28 -4.81 -3.51
CA GLU A 32 9.91 -5.06 -2.20
C GLU A 32 10.76 -3.86 -1.75
N LYS A 33 11.55 -3.28 -2.66
CA LYS A 33 12.37 -2.11 -2.35
C LYS A 33 11.50 -0.93 -1.94
N LEU A 34 10.41 -0.70 -2.67
CA LEU A 34 9.44 0.34 -2.37
C LEU A 34 8.68 0.06 -1.06
N ALA A 35 8.36 -1.20 -0.76
CA ALA A 35 7.70 -1.58 0.49
C ALA A 35 8.55 -1.22 1.71
N GLY A 36 9.88 -1.25 1.59
CA GLY A 36 10.79 -0.90 2.68
C GLY A 36 10.94 0.60 2.96
N VAL A 37 10.47 1.46 2.07
CA VAL A 37 10.76 2.91 2.10
C VAL A 37 9.53 3.80 1.96
N ALA A 38 8.36 3.26 1.60
CA ALA A 38 7.13 4.03 1.44
C ALA A 38 5.97 3.47 2.28
N ARG A 39 5.15 4.35 2.89
CA ARG A 39 3.94 3.94 3.63
C ARG A 39 2.80 3.56 2.69
N TYR A 40 2.61 4.34 1.63
CA TYR A 40 1.57 4.13 0.62
C TYR A 40 2.15 4.06 -0.80
N CYS A 41 1.51 3.28 -1.66
CA CYS A 41 1.82 3.23 -3.09
C CYS A 41 0.55 3.29 -3.93
N PHE A 42 0.48 4.25 -4.85
CA PHE A 42 -0.50 4.31 -5.91
C PHE A 42 0.07 3.58 -7.12
N LEU A 43 -0.44 2.39 -7.39
CA LEU A 43 0.06 1.52 -8.44
C LEU A 43 -0.92 1.49 -9.59
N SER A 44 -0.43 1.58 -10.83
CA SER A 44 -1.21 1.19 -12.01
C SER A 44 -0.42 0.35 -12.99
N THR A 45 -1.10 -0.59 -13.61
CA THR A 45 -0.51 -1.50 -14.61
C THR A 45 -1.58 -2.04 -15.55
N ARG A 46 -1.17 -2.50 -16.74
CA ARG A 46 -2.02 -3.30 -17.61
C ARG A 46 -2.32 -4.66 -16.97
N ILE A 47 -3.57 -5.11 -17.13
CA ILE A 47 -4.04 -6.46 -16.80
C ILE A 47 -4.81 -7.02 -18.00
N ALA A 48 -5.07 -8.33 -18.02
CA ALA A 48 -5.96 -8.91 -19.02
C ALA A 48 -6.83 -10.02 -18.45
N ARG A 49 -7.94 -10.30 -19.13
CA ARG A 49 -8.81 -11.45 -18.85
C ARG A 49 -8.43 -12.68 -19.65
N GLN A 50 -7.84 -12.49 -20.83
CA GLN A 50 -7.49 -13.55 -21.77
C GLN A 50 -6.09 -13.34 -22.34
N THR A 51 -5.47 -14.42 -22.82
CA THR A 51 -4.37 -14.36 -23.78
C THR A 51 -4.88 -13.94 -25.17
N ASP A 52 -3.99 -13.59 -26.08
CA ASP A 52 -4.37 -13.15 -27.44
C ASP A 52 -5.10 -14.21 -28.27
N ASN A 53 -4.86 -15.49 -27.99
CA ASN A 53 -5.60 -16.60 -28.61
C ASN A 53 -6.92 -16.95 -27.88
N GLY A 54 -7.35 -16.11 -26.94
CA GLY A 54 -8.65 -16.22 -26.25
C GLY A 54 -8.68 -17.15 -25.05
N GLN A 55 -7.56 -17.70 -24.60
CA GLN A 55 -7.53 -18.55 -23.40
C GLN A 55 -7.75 -17.69 -22.14
N PRO A 56 -8.68 -18.05 -21.24
CA PRO A 56 -8.93 -17.28 -20.04
C PRO A 56 -7.76 -17.37 -19.05
N ILE A 57 -7.28 -16.23 -18.57
CA ILE A 57 -6.27 -16.14 -17.50
C ILE A 57 -6.83 -15.55 -16.20
N SER A 58 -8.04 -15.01 -16.24
CA SER A 58 -8.69 -14.30 -15.14
C SER A 58 -9.02 -15.16 -13.91
N GLN A 59 -9.17 -16.48 -14.10
CA GLN A 59 -9.58 -17.40 -13.04
C GLN A 59 -8.45 -17.77 -12.07
N GLY A 60 -7.21 -17.51 -12.46
CA GLY A 60 -6.03 -17.90 -11.70
C GLY A 60 -5.07 -16.73 -11.46
N PRO A 61 -4.11 -16.90 -10.54
CA PRO A 61 -3.06 -15.94 -10.24
C PRO A 61 -1.94 -15.99 -11.30
N ILE A 62 -2.27 -15.55 -12.52
CA ILE A 62 -1.39 -15.70 -13.69
C ILE A 62 -0.56 -14.43 -13.90
N ALA A 63 0.72 -14.63 -14.19
CA ALA A 63 1.61 -13.64 -14.78
C ALA A 63 2.01 -14.16 -16.16
N TYR A 64 1.53 -13.48 -17.20
CA TYR A 64 1.77 -13.80 -18.59
C TYR A 64 3.00 -13.05 -19.09
N LEU A 65 4.00 -13.79 -19.55
CA LEU A 65 5.22 -13.24 -20.13
C LEU A 65 5.00 -12.97 -21.62
N LEU A 66 5.08 -11.70 -22.01
CA LEU A 66 4.80 -11.25 -23.37
C LEU A 66 5.96 -11.55 -24.33
N GLY A 67 5.59 -11.81 -25.58
CA GLY A 67 6.50 -11.68 -26.71
C GLY A 67 6.85 -10.20 -27.02
N PRO A 68 8.01 -9.93 -27.62
CA PRO A 68 8.51 -8.55 -27.83
C PRO A 68 7.65 -7.70 -28.75
N SER A 69 6.80 -8.31 -29.59
CA SER A 69 5.90 -7.61 -30.50
C SER A 69 4.42 -7.70 -30.07
N GLU A 70 4.13 -8.43 -28.99
CA GLU A 70 2.78 -8.86 -28.65
C GLU A 70 1.92 -7.70 -28.16
N CYS A 71 2.43 -6.91 -27.23
CA CYS A 71 1.71 -5.75 -26.70
C CYS A 71 2.25 -4.47 -27.35
N ASN A 72 1.43 -3.83 -28.19
CA ASN A 72 1.73 -2.56 -28.88
C ASN A 72 3.04 -2.55 -29.71
N ASN A 73 3.54 -3.72 -30.13
CA ASN A 73 4.84 -3.86 -30.78
C ASN A 73 6.01 -3.21 -30.00
N ASP A 74 5.96 -3.29 -28.67
CA ASP A 74 6.94 -2.70 -27.77
C ASP A 74 7.64 -3.78 -26.95
N SER A 75 8.93 -4.01 -27.27
CA SER A 75 9.77 -5.04 -26.65
C SER A 75 10.14 -4.76 -25.19
N THR A 76 9.74 -3.60 -24.66
CA THR A 76 9.90 -3.27 -23.24
C THR A 76 8.72 -3.77 -22.39
N ASN A 77 7.65 -4.29 -23.00
CA ASN A 77 6.54 -4.92 -22.30
C ASN A 77 6.90 -6.37 -21.95
N PHE A 78 6.99 -6.68 -20.66
CA PHE A 78 7.33 -8.04 -20.20
C PHE A 78 6.12 -8.77 -19.64
N TRP A 79 5.26 -8.11 -18.87
CA TRP A 79 4.25 -8.82 -18.08
C TRP A 79 2.83 -8.33 -18.34
N ILE A 80 1.89 -9.26 -18.48
CA ILE A 80 0.47 -9.00 -18.24
C ILE A 80 0.01 -9.86 -17.08
N PHE A 81 -0.65 -9.25 -16.13
CA PHE A 81 -1.18 -9.98 -14.97
C PHE A 81 -2.68 -10.23 -15.16
N SER A 82 -3.16 -11.36 -14.66
CA SER A 82 -4.55 -11.43 -14.24
C SER A 82 -4.74 -10.57 -12.97
N ALA A 83 -5.98 -10.18 -12.66
CA ALA A 83 -6.28 -9.45 -11.42
C ALA A 83 -5.77 -10.19 -10.17
N GLU A 84 -5.94 -11.51 -10.14
CA GLU A 84 -5.48 -12.36 -9.03
C GLU A 84 -3.95 -12.52 -9.00
N GLY A 85 -3.30 -12.51 -10.18
CA GLY A 85 -1.84 -12.54 -10.28
C GLY A 85 -1.22 -11.26 -9.72
N LEU A 86 -1.80 -10.10 -10.07
CA LEU A 86 -1.39 -8.80 -9.56
C LEU A 86 -1.58 -8.71 -8.04
N LYS A 87 -2.76 -9.07 -7.52
CA LYS A 87 -3.01 -9.08 -6.06
C LYS A 87 -2.04 -9.99 -5.31
N ARG A 88 -1.71 -11.16 -5.88
CA ARG A 88 -0.76 -12.09 -5.28
C ARG A 88 0.66 -11.52 -5.27
N LEU A 89 1.12 -10.94 -6.37
CA LEU A 89 2.42 -10.26 -6.45
C LEU A 89 2.52 -9.16 -5.40
N ILE A 90 1.51 -8.29 -5.30
CA ILE A 90 1.44 -7.22 -4.30
C ILE A 90 1.55 -7.79 -2.88
N ASN A 91 0.75 -8.79 -2.55
CA ASN A 91 0.78 -9.41 -1.22
C ASN A 91 2.16 -10.03 -0.89
N ARG A 92 2.77 -10.69 -1.87
CA ARG A 92 4.07 -11.35 -1.72
C ARG A 92 5.23 -10.38 -1.54
N THR A 93 5.07 -9.12 -1.93
CA THR A 93 6.11 -8.09 -1.95
C THR A 93 5.97 -7.08 -0.80
N GLY A 94 5.21 -7.43 0.25
CA GLY A 94 5.12 -6.64 1.47
C GLY A 94 4.07 -5.52 1.43
N TRP A 95 3.07 -5.62 0.56
CA TRP A 95 1.98 -4.65 0.45
C TRP A 95 0.62 -5.28 0.76
N SER A 96 -0.27 -4.52 1.38
CA SER A 96 -1.71 -4.80 1.43
C SER A 96 -2.46 -3.90 0.46
N VAL A 97 -3.50 -4.43 -0.18
CA VAL A 97 -4.39 -3.68 -1.07
C VAL A 97 -5.46 -3.00 -0.21
N LEU A 98 -5.49 -1.67 -0.21
CA LEU A 98 -6.54 -0.89 0.45
C LEU A 98 -7.72 -0.63 -0.49
N SER A 99 -7.45 -0.39 -1.78
CA SER A 99 -8.46 -0.21 -2.81
C SER A 99 -7.95 -0.76 -4.14
N TYR A 100 -8.87 -1.29 -4.94
CA TYR A 100 -8.62 -1.85 -6.26
C TYR A 100 -9.72 -1.42 -7.20
N LEU A 101 -9.34 -0.86 -8.35
CA LEU A 101 -10.23 -0.49 -9.43
C LEU A 101 -9.66 -1.04 -10.74
N SER A 102 -10.54 -1.52 -11.61
CA SER A 102 -10.19 -1.82 -13.00
C SER A 102 -10.96 -0.91 -13.96
N VAL A 103 -10.28 -0.42 -15.00
CA VAL A 103 -10.83 0.48 -16.01
C VAL A 103 -10.48 -0.06 -17.40
N GLY A 104 -11.41 0.07 -18.36
CA GLY A 104 -11.26 -0.44 -19.72
C GLY A 104 -12.22 -1.60 -20.01
N VAL A 105 -11.82 -2.51 -20.89
CA VAL A 105 -12.66 -3.65 -21.31
C VAL A 105 -12.56 -4.80 -20.31
N THR A 106 -13.54 -4.93 -19.41
CA THR A 106 -13.46 -5.90 -18.30
C THR A 106 -14.04 -7.29 -18.63
N ALA A 107 -14.71 -7.44 -19.78
CA ALA A 107 -15.33 -8.71 -20.20
C ALA A 107 -14.31 -9.68 -20.82
N ASN A 108 -13.44 -9.16 -21.69
CA ASN A 108 -12.57 -9.96 -22.55
C ASN A 108 -11.29 -9.19 -22.93
N SER A 109 -10.70 -8.41 -22.03
CA SER A 109 -9.42 -7.73 -22.33
C SER A 109 -8.30 -8.70 -22.72
N THR A 110 -7.41 -8.20 -23.59
CA THR A 110 -6.23 -8.92 -24.07
C THR A 110 -4.99 -8.02 -24.08
N PRO A 111 -3.79 -8.63 -24.01
CA PRO A 111 -2.52 -7.93 -24.18
C PRO A 111 -2.34 -7.16 -25.50
N ALA A 112 -2.68 -7.75 -26.64
CA ALA A 112 -2.32 -7.19 -27.95
C ALA A 112 -3.28 -6.17 -28.53
N ASP A 113 -4.60 -6.38 -28.37
CA ASP A 113 -5.62 -5.55 -29.01
C ASP A 113 -5.80 -4.21 -28.24
N PRO A 114 -5.45 -3.06 -28.84
CA PRO A 114 -5.56 -1.74 -28.19
C PRO A 114 -6.99 -1.38 -27.79
N GLU A 115 -8.01 -1.88 -28.51
CA GLU A 115 -9.42 -1.62 -28.21
C GLU A 115 -9.94 -2.50 -27.06
N ARG A 116 -9.11 -3.45 -26.59
CA ARG A 116 -9.39 -4.36 -25.48
C ARG A 116 -8.43 -4.18 -24.31
N ASP A 117 -7.91 -2.95 -24.13
CA ASP A 117 -7.06 -2.59 -22.98
C ASP A 117 -7.87 -2.64 -21.67
N GLU A 118 -7.23 -3.14 -20.61
CA GLU A 118 -7.73 -3.07 -19.25
C GLU A 118 -6.58 -2.72 -18.29
N ARG A 119 -6.85 -1.83 -17.34
CA ARG A 119 -5.86 -1.32 -16.39
C ARG A 119 -6.35 -1.44 -14.97
N ALA A 120 -5.50 -1.98 -14.11
CA ALA A 120 -5.69 -1.94 -12.68
C ALA A 120 -5.11 -0.66 -12.09
N PHE A 121 -5.83 -0.09 -11.12
CA PHE A 121 -5.38 0.97 -10.23
C PHE A 121 -5.54 0.49 -8.79
N CYS A 122 -4.48 0.58 -8.00
CA CYS A 122 -4.45 0.10 -6.63
C CYS A 122 -3.95 1.20 -5.68
N LEU A 123 -4.62 1.36 -4.54
CA LEU A 123 -4.04 2.01 -3.38
C LEU A 123 -3.48 0.92 -2.47
N LEU A 124 -2.18 0.98 -2.20
CA LEU A 124 -1.45 -0.01 -1.41
C LEU A 124 -0.93 0.62 -0.12
N ARG A 125 -0.86 -0.18 0.94
CA ARG A 125 -0.18 0.16 2.20
C ARG A 125 0.95 -0.82 2.47
N SER A 126 2.12 -0.31 2.85
CA SER A 126 3.25 -1.16 3.21
C SER A 126 2.96 -1.92 4.50
N GLU A 127 3.35 -3.18 4.51
CA GLU A 127 3.33 -4.05 5.68
C GLU A 127 4.69 -4.11 6.38
N ILE A 128 5.70 -3.43 5.83
CA ILE A 128 7.11 -3.44 6.23
C ILE A 128 7.53 -2.13 6.91
N VAL A 129 7.04 -0.97 6.45
CA VAL A 129 7.31 0.30 7.13
C VAL A 129 6.46 0.38 8.41
N PRO A 130 7.07 0.63 9.59
CA PRO A 130 6.33 0.85 10.82
C PRO A 130 5.44 2.09 10.70
N MET A 131 4.22 2.00 11.22
CA MET A 131 3.21 3.03 11.00
C MET A 131 2.19 3.08 12.14
N VAL A 132 1.82 4.29 12.54
CA VAL A 132 0.62 4.59 13.33
C VAL A 132 -0.20 5.68 12.65
N THR A 133 -1.52 5.52 12.63
CA THR A 133 -2.47 6.44 11.99
C THR A 133 -3.71 6.61 12.84
N ALA A 134 -4.40 7.74 12.65
CA ALA A 134 -5.72 7.99 13.19
C ALA A 134 -6.69 8.27 12.04
N SER A 135 -7.90 7.70 12.10
CA SER A 135 -8.96 7.96 11.15
C SER A 135 -10.32 7.95 11.85
N PRO A 136 -11.18 8.97 11.65
CA PRO A 136 -10.88 10.23 10.97
C PRO A 136 -9.81 11.05 11.70
N ASN A 137 -9.10 11.90 10.96
CA ASN A 137 -8.19 12.91 11.49
C ASN A 137 -8.12 14.11 10.52
N PRO A 138 -8.64 15.29 10.88
CA PRO A 138 -9.22 15.65 12.18
C PRO A 138 -10.48 14.85 12.55
N VAL A 139 -10.71 14.64 13.85
CA VAL A 139 -11.88 13.95 14.39
C VAL A 139 -13.08 14.90 14.37
N PRO A 140 -14.20 14.54 13.70
CA PRO A 140 -15.44 15.32 13.75
C PRO A 140 -15.98 15.44 15.18
N ALA A 141 -16.76 16.50 15.44
CA ALA A 141 -17.44 16.65 16.72
C ALA A 141 -18.35 15.45 17.00
N HIS A 142 -18.29 14.93 18.23
CA HIS A 142 -19.05 13.77 18.68
C HIS A 142 -18.74 12.43 17.97
N ASP A 143 -17.61 12.35 17.26
CA ASP A 143 -17.13 11.11 16.65
C ASP A 143 -15.90 10.56 17.39
N GLU A 144 -15.51 9.33 17.08
CA GLU A 144 -14.30 8.69 17.61
C GLU A 144 -13.21 8.56 16.56
N ALA A 145 -11.94 8.55 16.98
CA ALA A 145 -10.83 8.21 16.10
C ALA A 145 -10.47 6.73 16.26
N MET A 146 -10.33 6.01 15.14
CA MET A 146 -9.69 4.71 15.11
C MET A 146 -8.18 4.87 14.97
N ILE A 147 -7.45 4.47 16.01
CA ILE A 147 -5.99 4.45 16.01
C ILE A 147 -5.55 3.09 15.50
N SER A 148 -4.86 3.06 14.36
CA SER A 148 -4.37 1.84 13.73
C SER A 148 -2.86 1.85 13.64
N TRP A 149 -2.22 0.70 13.90
CA TRP A 149 -0.77 0.57 13.87
C TRP A 149 -0.27 -0.74 13.29
N ASN A 150 0.97 -0.73 12.81
CA ASN A 150 1.75 -1.88 12.39
C ASN A 150 3.24 -1.63 12.71
N THR A 151 3.91 -2.55 13.38
CA THR A 151 5.33 -2.41 13.71
C THR A 151 6.25 -2.65 12.51
N GLY A 152 5.73 -3.17 11.39
CA GLY A 152 6.55 -3.50 10.22
C GLY A 152 7.47 -4.71 10.43
N THR A 153 7.44 -5.33 11.61
CA THR A 153 8.29 -6.47 11.98
C THR A 153 7.42 -7.61 12.50
N VAL A 154 8.03 -8.77 12.80
CA VAL A 154 7.33 -9.88 13.46
C VAL A 154 7.09 -9.63 14.95
N ASN A 155 7.83 -8.69 15.55
CA ASN A 155 7.78 -8.42 16.97
C ASN A 155 6.62 -7.48 17.32
N PRO A 156 6.00 -7.64 18.51
CA PRO A 156 5.03 -6.68 19.01
C PRO A 156 5.69 -5.32 19.27
N GLY A 157 4.87 -4.27 19.28
CA GLY A 157 5.27 -2.93 19.67
C GLY A 157 4.26 -2.34 20.64
N LYS A 158 4.52 -1.12 21.08
CA LYS A 158 3.67 -0.43 22.05
C LYS A 158 3.23 0.90 21.47
N VAL A 159 1.93 1.17 21.51
CA VAL A 159 1.38 2.49 21.20
C VAL A 159 1.15 3.22 22.51
N TYR A 160 1.73 4.40 22.63
CA TYR A 160 1.52 5.34 23.72
C TYR A 160 0.80 6.58 23.21
N VAL A 161 0.19 7.32 24.13
CA VAL A 161 -0.43 8.62 23.83
C VAL A 161 -0.02 9.66 24.85
N SER A 162 0.35 10.84 24.37
CA SER A 162 0.54 12.04 25.19
C SER A 162 -0.61 13.02 24.93
N ILE A 163 -1.15 13.57 26.02
CA ILE A 163 -2.26 14.52 25.99
C ILE A 163 -1.70 15.86 26.49
N ASP A 164 -1.82 16.92 25.69
CA ASP A 164 -1.34 18.27 26.02
C ASP A 164 0.13 18.31 26.48
N GLY A 165 0.96 17.48 25.83
CA GLY A 165 2.39 17.38 26.09
C GLY A 165 2.77 16.75 27.44
N GLN A 166 1.79 16.20 28.19
CA GLN A 166 2.05 15.49 29.44
C GLN A 166 2.68 14.11 29.20
N ASP A 167 3.07 13.45 30.30
CA ASP A 167 3.61 12.10 30.29
C ASP A 167 2.71 11.14 29.50
N GLU A 168 3.36 10.29 28.71
CA GLU A 168 2.65 9.39 27.81
C GLU A 168 2.11 8.16 28.52
N LEU A 169 0.88 7.76 28.17
CA LEU A 169 0.19 6.62 28.73
C LEU A 169 0.13 5.49 27.71
N LEU A 170 0.27 4.24 28.17
CA LEU A 170 0.15 3.07 27.30
C LEU A 170 -1.27 2.97 26.77
N PHE A 171 -1.42 2.98 25.44
CA PHE A 171 -2.69 2.85 24.74
C PHE A 171 -2.94 1.40 24.30
N ALA A 172 -1.96 0.76 23.66
CA ALA A 172 -2.09 -0.61 23.17
C ALA A 172 -0.75 -1.33 23.05
N THR A 173 -0.78 -2.67 23.04
CA THR A 173 0.39 -3.51 22.77
C THR A 173 0.02 -4.62 21.80
N SER A 174 0.56 -4.57 20.58
CA SER A 174 0.50 -5.66 19.61
C SER A 174 1.46 -5.39 18.45
N ARG A 175 1.71 -6.40 17.61
CA ARG A 175 2.45 -6.23 16.35
C ARG A 175 1.69 -5.34 15.37
N ARG A 176 0.38 -5.51 15.30
CA ARG A 176 -0.54 -4.76 14.45
C ARG A 176 -1.90 -4.72 15.11
N GLY A 177 -2.65 -3.66 14.91
CA GLY A 177 -3.97 -3.53 15.53
C GLY A 177 -4.67 -2.25 15.15
N SER A 178 -5.91 -2.17 15.59
CA SER A 178 -6.74 -0.98 15.53
C SER A 178 -7.56 -0.93 16.82
N ALA A 179 -7.66 0.24 17.44
CA ALA A 179 -8.44 0.46 18.64
C ALA A 179 -9.09 1.86 18.63
N PRO A 180 -10.33 1.98 19.13
CA PRO A 180 -11.02 3.26 19.20
C PRO A 180 -10.43 4.15 20.31
N ALA A 181 -10.40 5.44 20.05
CA ALA A 181 -10.06 6.49 21.00
C ALA A 181 -11.26 7.45 21.16
N SER A 182 -12.38 6.92 21.65
CA SER A 182 -13.64 7.65 21.89
C SER A 182 -13.57 8.73 22.97
N TRP A 183 -12.44 8.83 23.68
CA TRP A 183 -12.16 9.81 24.73
C TRP A 183 -11.46 11.07 24.21
N ILE A 184 -11.16 11.16 22.91
CA ILE A 184 -10.64 12.37 22.27
C ILE A 184 -11.68 13.48 22.35
N ARG A 185 -11.26 14.68 22.73
CA ARG A 185 -12.13 15.84 22.96
C ARG A 185 -11.54 17.10 22.33
N THR A 186 -12.43 18.00 21.92
CA THR A 186 -12.03 19.33 21.42
C THR A 186 -11.33 20.14 22.50
N GLY A 187 -10.34 20.94 22.08
CA GLY A 187 -9.56 21.80 22.96
C GLY A 187 -8.29 21.15 23.51
N HIS A 188 -8.07 19.87 23.23
CA HIS A 188 -6.87 19.12 23.62
C HIS A 188 -6.04 18.73 22.40
N THR A 189 -4.76 18.46 22.65
CA THR A 189 -3.82 17.92 21.66
C THR A 189 -3.44 16.50 22.02
N TYR A 190 -3.43 15.61 21.04
CA TYR A 190 -3.12 14.20 21.23
C TYR A 190 -2.01 13.79 20.28
N GLU A 191 -0.94 13.17 20.79
CA GLU A 191 0.10 12.55 19.95
C GLU A 191 0.23 11.08 20.31
N PHE A 192 -0.12 10.21 19.36
CA PHE A 192 0.09 8.77 19.48
C PHE A 192 1.46 8.42 18.93
N ARG A 193 2.22 7.62 19.68
CA ARG A 193 3.59 7.22 19.37
C ARG A 193 3.69 5.71 19.37
N LEU A 194 4.17 5.15 18.27
CA LEU A 194 4.45 3.73 18.14
C LEU A 194 5.93 3.49 18.44
N TYR A 195 6.21 2.61 19.40
CA TYR A 195 7.55 2.19 19.79
C TYR A 195 7.78 0.70 19.55
N ASP A 196 9.04 0.30 19.57
CA ASP A 196 9.46 -1.09 19.67
C ASP A 196 8.98 -1.77 20.98
N SER A 197 9.16 -3.08 21.09
CA SER A 197 8.71 -3.87 22.24
C SER A 197 9.34 -3.41 23.56
N SER A 198 10.61 -2.99 23.53
CA SER A 198 11.37 -2.51 24.68
C SER A 198 11.03 -1.07 25.07
N HIS A 199 10.24 -0.34 24.26
CA HIS A 199 9.95 1.07 24.46
C HIS A 199 11.21 1.95 24.49
N THR A 200 12.15 1.65 23.61
CA THR A 200 13.46 2.34 23.51
C THR A 200 13.63 3.11 22.22
N ARG A 201 12.89 2.73 21.17
CA ARG A 201 12.98 3.35 19.85
C ARG A 201 11.60 3.75 19.36
N LEU A 202 11.45 5.04 19.07
CA LEU A 202 10.28 5.56 18.37
C LEU A 202 10.30 5.08 16.91
N LEU A 203 9.22 4.41 16.50
CA LEU A 203 9.06 3.87 15.15
C LEU A 203 8.28 4.81 14.24
N ASP A 204 7.19 5.38 14.76
CA ASP A 204 6.33 6.36 14.07
C ASP A 204 5.45 7.13 15.07
N LYS A 205 4.85 8.24 14.64
CA LYS A 205 3.90 9.00 15.45
C LYS A 205 2.83 9.69 14.60
N VAL A 206 1.67 9.96 15.21
CA VAL A 206 0.57 10.72 14.59
C VAL A 206 -0.02 11.70 15.60
N ALA A 207 -0.11 12.97 15.19
CA ALA A 207 -0.88 13.97 15.92
C ALA A 207 -2.34 13.88 15.51
N VAL A 208 -3.24 13.86 16.50
CA VAL A 208 -4.69 13.82 16.29
C VAL A 208 -5.29 15.14 16.73
N SER A 209 -6.04 15.74 15.81
CA SER A 209 -6.72 17.01 16.01
C SER A 209 -8.23 16.80 15.93
N THR A 210 -9.01 17.73 16.49
CA THR A 210 -10.47 17.73 16.36
C THR A 210 -10.94 18.94 15.58
N ILE A 211 -12.08 18.80 14.90
CA ILE A 211 -12.77 19.94 14.28
C ILE A 211 -13.52 20.70 15.39
N ARG A 212 -13.38 22.02 15.41
CA ARG A 212 -14.25 22.88 16.24
C ARG A 212 -15.58 23.04 15.52
N GLU A 213 -16.68 22.94 16.26
CA GLU A 213 -18.01 23.32 15.76
C GLU A 213 -18.05 24.79 15.31
#